data_AF-A1SCL5-F1
#
_entry.id   AF-A1SCL5-F1
#
_cell.length_a   1.000
_cell.length_b   1.000
_cell.length_c   1.000
_cell.angle_alpha   90.00
_cell.angle_beta   90.00
_cell.angle_gamma   90.00
#
_symmetry.space_group_name_H-M   'P 1'
#
loop_
_entity.id
_entity.type
_entity.pdbx_description
1 polymer ?
#
loop_
_entity_poly.entity_id
_entity_poly.type
_entity_poly.pdbx_seq_one_letter_code
_entity_poly.pdbx_strand_id
1 'polypeptide(L)'
;MAEGIVITVAGTVIAAAVIGILTWTYRSRHRPGRWIAGQVADAKREESLAEADEVAVLRTQVLDVARGQGKVLPEQATGTRPTVVTFSNGEKQAYFTDFQAYQSAMRARTVDPTRTHHVRALPVPVSGWNRAQLEHWLAEHSA
;
A
#
# COMPACT_ATOMS: atom_id res chain seq x y z
N MET A 1 -10.53 54.35 -52.34
CA MET A 1 -10.09 54.38 -50.93
C MET A 1 -10.48 53.12 -50.14
N ALA A 2 -10.58 51.95 -50.78
CA ALA A 2 -10.96 50.68 -50.12
C ALA A 2 -9.83 49.63 -50.10
N GLU A 3 -8.83 49.74 -50.99
CA GLU A 3 -7.75 48.75 -51.12
C GLU A 3 -6.67 48.85 -50.02
N GLY A 4 -6.47 50.03 -49.42
CA GLY A 4 -5.46 50.23 -48.38
C GLY A 4 -5.80 49.62 -47.02
N ILE A 5 -7.09 49.45 -46.71
CA ILE A 5 -7.59 48.95 -45.42
C ILE A 5 -7.53 47.42 -45.37
N VAL A 6 -7.78 46.74 -46.50
CA VAL A 6 -7.76 45.28 -46.58
C VAL A 6 -6.36 44.72 -46.29
N ILE A 7 -5.31 45.41 -46.73
CA ILE A 7 -3.91 45.00 -46.52
C ILE A 7 -3.50 45.15 -45.04
N THR A 8 -3.94 46.20 -44.36
CA THR A 8 -3.63 46.42 -42.93
C THR A 8 -4.34 45.42 -42.02
N VAL A 9 -5.60 45.07 -42.35
CA VAL A 9 -6.37 44.08 -41.58
C VAL A 9 -5.83 42.66 -41.82
N ALA A 10 -5.47 42.32 -43.06
CA ALA A 10 -4.84 41.03 -43.35
C ALA A 10 -3.48 40.87 -42.64
N GLY A 11 -2.65 41.92 -42.62
CA GLY A 11 -1.35 41.91 -41.94
C GLY A 11 -1.45 41.73 -40.43
N THR A 12 -2.42 42.38 -39.78
CA THR A 12 -2.63 42.29 -38.32
C THR A 12 -3.19 40.92 -37.89
N VAL A 13 -4.05 40.30 -38.69
CA VAL A 13 -4.56 38.94 -38.43
C VAL A 13 -3.45 37.90 -38.53
N ILE A 14 -2.56 38.02 -39.53
CA ILE A 14 -1.43 37.10 -39.69
C ILE A 14 -0.42 37.27 -38.54
N ALA A 15 -0.11 38.51 -38.15
CA ALA A 15 0.79 38.77 -37.03
C ALA A 15 0.24 38.20 -35.71
N ALA A 16 -1.07 38.34 -35.44
CA ALA A 16 -1.72 37.78 -34.27
C ALA A 16 -1.68 36.23 -34.26
N ALA A 17 -1.87 35.60 -35.42
CA ALA A 17 -1.79 34.16 -35.56
C ALA A 17 -0.37 33.63 -35.29
N VAL A 18 0.66 34.31 -35.81
CA VAL A 18 2.06 33.93 -35.61
C VAL A 18 2.47 34.07 -34.14
N ILE A 19 2.06 35.15 -33.46
CA ILE A 19 2.31 35.35 -32.03
C ILE A 19 1.59 34.28 -31.20
N GLY A 20 0.35 33.93 -31.54
CA GLY A 20 -0.39 32.85 -30.88
C GLY A 20 0.31 31.49 -30.98
N ILE A 21 0.83 31.15 -32.16
CA ILE A 21 1.55 29.88 -32.40
C ILE A 21 2.90 29.85 -31.65
N LEU A 22 3.65 30.96 -31.66
CA LEU A 22 4.90 31.10 -30.91
C LEU A 22 4.68 30.97 -29.39
N THR A 23 3.64 31.62 -28.87
CA THR A 23 3.31 31.56 -27.44
C THR A 23 2.84 30.15 -27.04
N TRP A 24 2.07 29.48 -27.89
CA TRP A 24 1.59 28.11 -27.66
C TRP A 24 2.73 27.07 -27.70
N THR A 25 3.65 27.20 -28.64
CA THR A 25 4.82 26.30 -28.75
C THR A 25 5.83 26.53 -27.61
N TYR A 26 6.05 27.78 -27.19
CA TYR A 26 6.88 28.09 -26.03
C TYR A 26 6.29 27.55 -24.72
N ARG A 27 4.98 27.75 -24.50
CA ARG A 27 4.26 27.25 -23.31
C ARG A 27 4.12 25.73 -23.29
N SER A 28 4.12 25.06 -24.44
CA SER A 28 4.04 23.60 -24.52
C SER A 28 5.38 22.91 -24.26
N ARG A 29 6.51 23.56 -24.57
CA ARG A 29 7.86 23.07 -24.23
C ARG A 29 8.25 23.30 -22.78
N HIS A 30 7.73 24.36 -22.15
CA HIS A 30 7.94 24.65 -20.73
C HIS A 30 6.72 24.25 -19.90
N ARG A 31 6.43 22.95 -19.78
CA ARG A 31 5.62 22.41 -18.67
C ARG A 31 6.58 21.91 -17.58
N PRO A 32 7.05 22.77 -16.65
CA PRO A 32 8.08 22.42 -15.68
C PRO A 32 7.52 21.47 -14.59
N GLY A 33 6.19 21.34 -14.50
CA GLY A 33 5.53 20.60 -13.44
C GLY A 33 5.69 19.08 -13.50
N ARG A 34 6.06 18.48 -14.65
CA ARG A 34 6.18 17.02 -14.74
C ARG A 34 7.51 16.48 -14.19
N TRP A 35 8.60 17.23 -14.32
CA TRP A 35 9.91 16.80 -13.82
C TRP A 35 10.01 16.95 -12.30
N ILE A 36 9.48 18.06 -11.75
CA ILE A 36 9.41 18.29 -10.30
C ILE A 36 8.41 17.34 -9.63
N ALA A 37 7.26 17.06 -10.25
CA ALA A 37 6.31 16.09 -9.72
C ALA A 37 6.87 14.64 -9.73
N GLY A 38 7.73 14.31 -10.70
CA GLY A 38 8.46 13.03 -10.71
C GLY A 38 9.42 12.92 -9.52
N GLN A 39 10.25 13.94 -9.30
CA GLN A 39 11.22 13.95 -8.18
C GLN A 39 10.56 13.87 -6.80
N VAL A 40 9.43 14.55 -6.59
CA VAL A 40 8.69 14.47 -5.32
C VAL A 40 8.05 13.09 -5.15
N ALA A 41 7.58 12.46 -6.24
CA ALA A 41 7.05 11.10 -6.18
C ALA A 41 8.15 10.07 -5.91
N ASP A 42 9.34 10.25 -6.48
CA ASP A 42 10.50 9.39 -6.26
C ASP A 42 11.03 9.53 -4.82
N ALA A 43 11.16 10.76 -4.30
CA ALA A 43 11.56 10.99 -2.90
C ALA A 43 10.57 10.38 -1.90
N LYS A 44 9.26 10.53 -2.14
CA LYS A 44 8.22 9.88 -1.32
C LYS A 44 8.27 8.36 -1.41
N ARG A 45 8.67 7.82 -2.58
CA ARG A 45 8.85 6.38 -2.76
C ARG A 45 10.05 5.89 -1.97
N GLU A 46 11.18 6.59 -2.02
CA GLU A 46 12.37 6.27 -1.22
C GLU A 46 12.08 6.32 0.28
N GLU A 47 11.37 7.35 0.76
CA GLU A 47 10.94 7.47 2.15
C GLU A 47 10.03 6.30 2.56
N SER A 48 9.06 5.94 1.71
CA SER A 48 8.17 4.80 1.98
C SER A 48 8.88 3.44 2.00
N LEU A 49 9.96 3.30 1.23
CA LEU A 49 10.78 2.08 1.22
C LEU A 49 11.62 1.99 2.49
N ALA A 50 12.22 3.10 2.93
CA ALA A 50 12.97 3.16 4.18
C ALA A 50 12.07 2.84 5.39
N GLU A 51 10.86 3.41 5.43
CA GLU A 51 9.87 3.07 6.47
C GLU A 51 9.48 1.60 6.45
N ALA A 52 9.29 1.02 5.26
CA ALA A 52 8.97 -0.40 5.13
C ALA A 52 10.09 -1.31 5.64
N ASP A 53 11.35 -0.96 5.36
CA ASP A 53 12.52 -1.69 5.84
C ASP A 53 12.66 -1.60 7.37
N GLU A 54 12.47 -0.42 7.96
CA GLU A 54 12.47 -0.24 9.42
C GLU A 54 11.38 -1.10 10.09
N VAL A 55 10.17 -1.11 9.54
CA VAL A 55 9.08 -1.94 10.04
C VAL A 55 9.38 -3.43 9.89
N ALA A 56 10.03 -3.86 8.81
CA ALA A 56 10.44 -5.25 8.62
C ALA A 56 11.47 -5.70 9.67
N VAL A 57 12.43 -4.83 10.01
CA VAL A 57 13.40 -5.09 11.09
C VAL A 57 12.68 -5.23 12.44
N LEU A 58 11.77 -4.30 12.76
CA LEU A 58 10.99 -4.35 14.01
C LEU A 58 10.14 -5.63 14.12
N ARG A 59 9.51 -6.06 13.02
CA ARG A 59 8.74 -7.32 12.98
C ARG A 59 9.63 -8.52 13.29
N THR A 60 10.84 -8.55 12.74
CA THR A 60 11.81 -9.62 13.00
C THR A 60 12.19 -9.65 14.47
N GLN A 61 12.50 -8.48 15.07
CA GLN A 61 12.82 -8.37 16.49
C GLN A 61 11.66 -8.84 17.38
N VAL A 62 10.41 -8.47 17.07
CA VAL A 62 9.23 -8.93 17.80
C VAL A 62 9.12 -10.45 17.79
N LEU A 63 9.29 -11.08 16.61
CA LEU A 63 9.23 -12.53 16.49
C LEU A 63 10.36 -13.22 17.25
N ASP A 64 11.57 -12.66 17.24
CA ASP A 64 12.71 -13.23 17.94
C ASP A 64 12.56 -13.12 19.47
N VAL A 65 12.12 -11.96 19.98
CA VAL A 65 11.80 -11.80 21.42
C VAL A 65 10.67 -12.73 21.82
N ALA A 66 9.61 -12.86 21.00
CA ALA A 66 8.51 -13.78 21.28
C ALA A 66 8.99 -15.23 21.37
N ARG A 67 9.85 -15.67 20.44
CA ARG A 67 10.46 -17.00 20.47
C ARG A 67 11.32 -17.20 21.72
N GLY A 68 12.15 -16.21 22.08
CA GLY A 68 12.97 -16.26 23.29
C GLY A 68 12.16 -16.39 24.57
N GLN A 69 10.93 -15.86 24.59
CA GLN A 69 10.00 -15.94 25.71
C GLN A 69 9.01 -17.13 25.63
N GLY A 70 9.08 -17.96 24.58
CA GLY A 70 8.10 -19.03 24.35
C GLY A 70 6.69 -18.54 24.06
N LYS A 71 6.52 -17.28 23.60
CA LYS A 71 5.23 -16.71 23.21
C LYS A 71 4.91 -17.05 21.75
N VAL A 72 3.68 -17.48 21.50
CA VAL A 72 3.19 -17.82 20.16
C VAL A 72 2.40 -16.64 19.59
N LEU A 73 2.90 -16.06 18.51
CA LEU A 73 2.29 -14.91 17.84
C LEU A 73 1.80 -15.29 16.44
N PRO A 74 0.70 -14.69 15.95
CA PRO A 74 0.28 -14.85 14.56
C PRO A 74 1.26 -14.08 13.66
N GLU A 75 1.95 -14.75 12.76
CA GLU A 75 2.97 -14.16 11.89
C GLU A 75 2.37 -13.65 10.58
N GLN A 76 1.58 -14.51 9.93
CA GLN A 76 1.00 -14.26 8.62
C GLN A 76 -0.42 -14.81 8.53
N ALA A 77 -1.30 -14.10 7.84
CA ALA A 77 -2.62 -14.59 7.46
C ALA A 77 -2.72 -14.68 5.93
N THR A 78 -3.31 -15.77 5.43
CA THR A 78 -3.49 -16.03 3.99
C THR A 78 -4.87 -16.60 3.70
N GLY A 79 -5.37 -16.37 2.49
CA GLY A 79 -6.72 -16.82 2.09
C GLY A 79 -7.83 -15.96 2.68
N THR A 80 -9.08 -16.37 2.41
CA THR A 80 -10.28 -15.61 2.80
C THR A 80 -11.35 -16.51 3.39
N ARG A 81 -11.47 -17.76 2.91
CA ARG A 81 -12.47 -18.74 3.36
C ARG A 81 -11.94 -20.19 3.21
N PRO A 82 -11.22 -20.74 4.19
CA PRO A 82 -10.80 -20.11 5.45
C PRO A 82 -9.67 -19.09 5.28
N THR A 83 -9.50 -18.24 6.29
CA THR A 83 -8.25 -17.50 6.50
C THR A 83 -7.31 -18.38 7.31
N VAL A 84 -6.17 -18.77 6.72
CA VAL A 84 -5.16 -19.59 7.37
C VAL A 84 -4.12 -18.67 8.01
N VAL A 85 -4.03 -18.72 9.34
CA VAL A 85 -3.03 -17.98 10.11
C VAL A 85 -1.88 -18.93 10.44
N THR A 86 -0.67 -18.50 10.11
CA THR A 86 0.57 -19.17 10.50
C THR A 86 1.13 -18.47 11.72
N PHE A 87 1.47 -19.24 12.75
CA PHE A 87 1.99 -18.77 14.01
C PHE A 87 3.52 -18.90 14.06
N SER A 88 4.16 -18.16 14.97
CA SER A 88 5.62 -18.11 15.15
C SER A 88 6.25 -19.46 15.50
N ASN A 89 5.47 -20.42 16.00
CA ASN A 89 5.88 -21.81 16.26
C ASN A 89 5.74 -22.73 15.03
N GLY A 90 5.33 -22.20 13.87
CA GLY A 90 5.09 -22.95 12.64
C GLY A 90 3.70 -23.60 12.57
N GLU A 91 2.89 -23.52 13.62
CA GLU A 91 1.51 -24.03 13.58
C GLU A 91 0.67 -23.20 12.62
N LYS A 92 -0.25 -23.89 11.95
CA LYS A 92 -1.24 -23.27 11.06
C LYS A 92 -2.64 -23.55 11.59
N GLN A 93 -3.46 -22.52 11.72
CA GLN A 93 -4.86 -22.67 12.10
C GLN A 93 -5.75 -21.98 11.07
N ALA A 94 -6.88 -22.61 10.77
CA ALA A 94 -7.87 -22.10 9.85
C ALA A 94 -8.96 -21.34 10.61
N TYR A 95 -9.24 -20.12 10.20
CA TYR A 95 -10.27 -19.28 10.80
C TYR A 95 -11.37 -18.98 9.79
N PHE A 96 -12.60 -19.06 10.28
CA PHE A 96 -13.79 -18.64 9.55
C PHE A 96 -14.46 -17.50 10.32
N THR A 97 -14.75 -16.42 9.61
CA THR A 97 -15.60 -15.33 10.11
C THR A 97 -17.08 -15.55 9.81
N ASP A 98 -17.39 -16.41 8.84
CA ASP A 98 -18.74 -16.81 8.45
C ASP A 98 -19.06 -18.19 9.03
N PHE A 99 -20.08 -18.24 9.89
CA PHE A 99 -20.54 -19.46 10.53
C PHE A 99 -21.10 -20.50 9.54
N GLN A 100 -21.77 -20.07 8.46
CA GLN A 100 -22.29 -20.99 7.45
C GLN A 100 -21.17 -21.65 6.68
N ALA A 101 -20.16 -20.86 6.26
CA ALA A 101 -18.97 -21.39 5.60
C ALA A 101 -18.23 -22.39 6.49
N TYR A 102 -18.04 -22.07 7.78
CA TYR A 102 -17.46 -22.98 8.76
C TYR A 102 -18.23 -24.30 8.85
N GLN A 103 -19.56 -24.26 9.06
CA GLN A 103 -20.37 -25.47 9.14
C GLN A 103 -20.30 -26.30 7.86
N SER A 104 -20.32 -25.66 6.69
CA SER A 104 -20.23 -26.35 5.41
C SER A 104 -18.90 -27.10 5.26
N ALA A 105 -17.78 -26.47 5.63
CA ALA A 105 -16.46 -27.07 5.58
C ALA A 105 -16.32 -28.24 6.57
N MET A 106 -16.86 -28.08 7.78
CA MET A 106 -16.87 -29.15 8.80
C MET A 106 -17.70 -30.36 8.35
N ARG A 107 -18.90 -30.13 7.78
CA ARG A 107 -19.74 -31.22 7.25
C ARG A 107 -19.09 -31.93 6.07
N ALA A 108 -18.44 -31.17 5.19
CA ALA A 108 -17.73 -31.69 4.04
C ALA A 108 -16.38 -32.37 4.42
N ARG A 109 -15.95 -32.28 5.68
CA ARG A 109 -14.65 -32.78 6.18
C ARG A 109 -13.45 -32.26 5.37
N THR A 110 -13.55 -31.03 4.86
CA THR A 110 -12.48 -30.38 4.09
C THR A 110 -11.45 -29.68 4.98
N VAL A 111 -11.73 -29.58 6.28
CA VAL A 111 -10.90 -28.91 7.28
C VAL A 111 -10.74 -29.79 8.51
N ASP A 112 -9.60 -29.65 9.19
CA ASP A 112 -9.32 -30.36 10.44
C ASP A 112 -10.07 -29.67 11.61
N PRO A 113 -10.99 -30.37 12.29
CA PRO A 113 -11.79 -29.79 13.37
C PRO A 113 -10.95 -29.31 14.57
N THR A 114 -9.76 -29.88 14.78
CA THR A 114 -8.88 -29.52 15.90
C THR A 114 -8.09 -28.23 15.65
N ARG A 115 -7.96 -27.85 14.37
CA ARG A 115 -7.16 -26.69 13.92
C ARG A 115 -8.02 -25.63 13.23
N THR A 116 -9.34 -25.74 13.34
CA THR A 116 -10.29 -24.85 12.68
C THR A 116 -11.21 -24.19 13.67
N HIS A 117 -11.29 -22.86 13.62
CA HIS A 117 -12.06 -22.07 14.55
C HIS A 117 -13.03 -21.14 13.81
N HIS A 118 -14.23 -20.99 14.36
CA HIS A 118 -15.14 -19.92 13.99
C HIS A 118 -14.96 -18.75 14.97
N VAL A 119 -14.61 -17.57 14.45
CA VAL A 119 -14.31 -16.38 15.26
C VAL A 119 -14.97 -15.16 14.67
N ARG A 120 -15.38 -14.21 15.52
CA ARG A 120 -15.97 -12.94 15.06
C ARG A 120 -14.93 -11.99 14.45
N ALA A 121 -13.70 -12.05 14.95
CA ALA A 121 -12.57 -11.25 14.49
C ALA A 121 -11.35 -12.15 14.33
N LEU A 122 -10.59 -11.94 13.24
CA LEU A 122 -9.39 -12.69 12.97
C LEU A 122 -8.24 -12.21 13.87
N PRO A 123 -7.33 -13.11 14.31
CA PRO A 123 -6.07 -12.69 14.90
C PRO A 123 -5.33 -11.75 13.94
N VAL A 124 -4.90 -10.59 14.43
CA VAL A 124 -4.15 -9.64 13.62
C VAL A 124 -2.70 -10.11 13.56
N PRO A 125 -2.19 -10.55 12.39
CA PRO A 125 -0.82 -11.03 12.28
C PRO A 125 0.18 -9.89 12.45
N VAL A 126 1.39 -10.21 12.91
CA VAL A 126 2.52 -9.27 13.08
C VAL A 126 2.85 -8.57 11.76
N SER A 127 2.67 -9.26 10.62
CA SER A 127 2.76 -8.66 9.27
C SER A 127 1.77 -7.51 9.02
N GLY A 128 0.68 -7.43 9.77
CA GLY A 128 -0.31 -6.34 9.72
C GLY A 128 -0.13 -5.28 10.80
N TRP A 129 0.84 -5.42 11.71
CA TRP A 129 1.09 -4.43 12.75
C TRP A 129 1.82 -3.22 12.18
N ASN A 130 1.47 -2.03 12.69
CA ASN A 130 2.15 -0.78 12.39
C ASN A 130 3.37 -0.59 13.32
N ARG A 131 4.21 0.41 13.02
CA ARG A 131 5.42 0.73 13.79
C ARG A 131 5.15 0.91 15.28
N ALA A 132 4.16 1.72 15.64
CA ALA A 132 3.84 2.00 17.04
C ALA A 132 3.42 0.75 17.83
N GLN A 133 2.67 -0.17 17.20
CA GLN A 133 2.31 -1.45 17.81
C GLN A 133 3.53 -2.34 18.05
N LEU A 134 4.46 -2.39 17.09
CA LEU A 134 5.70 -3.17 17.21
C LEU A 134 6.60 -2.62 18.33
N GLU A 135 6.82 -1.31 18.34
CA GLU A 135 7.63 -0.62 19.36
C GLU A 135 7.03 -0.78 20.76
N HIS A 136 5.71 -0.60 20.89
CA HIS A 136 5.02 -0.79 22.16
C HIS A 136 5.14 -2.23 22.68
N TRP A 137 4.93 -3.21 21.79
CA TRP A 137 5.07 -4.61 22.16
C TRP A 137 6.50 -4.94 22.59
N LEU A 138 7.50 -4.46 21.86
CA LEU A 138 8.91 -4.64 22.23
C LEU A 138 9.20 -4.02 23.59
N ALA A 139 8.78 -2.78 23.84
CA ALA A 139 9.00 -2.11 25.12
C ALA A 139 8.41 -2.87 26.31
N GLU A 140 7.26 -3.52 26.13
CA GLU A 140 6.62 -4.35 27.17
C GLU A 140 7.34 -5.70 27.38
N HIS A 141 8.02 -6.21 26.36
CA HIS A 141 8.54 -7.58 26.33
C HIS A 141 10.06 -7.69 26.34
N SER A 142 10.81 -6.61 26.14
CA SER A 142 12.28 -6.62 26.12
C SER A 142 12.95 -6.16 27.42
N ALA A 143 12.16 -5.81 28.44
CA ALA A 143 12.63 -5.43 29.78
C ALA A 143 12.86 -6.65 30.67
#